data_AF-A0A817CF81-F1
#
_entry.id   AF-A0A817CF81-F1
#
_cell.length_a   1.000
_cell.length_b   1.000
_cell.length_c   1.000
_cell.angle_alpha   90.00
_cell.angle_beta   90.00
_cell.angle_gamma   90.00
#
_symmetry.space_group_name_H-M   'P 1'
#
loop_
_entity.id
_entity.type
_entity.pdbx_description
1 polymer ?
#
loop_
_entity_poly.entity_id
_entity_poly.type
_entity_poly.pdbx_seq_one_letter_code
_entity_poly.pdbx_strand_id
1 'polypeptide(L)'
;MYTNPVICARLLINNRRVWIPCMIIFCLCAIIIAMQQSDKVETPISTQILQEFPYSSSHSVSYDEVKLLLDQLFDSETSLIDIQSIWNKLMEIWRQILTKFVRDACELCHQNDSYCYESIDINRYIYYINDSFYPINEIKRPVGMGIYYYFDLKTLRSVNNSILPTDVSQCDYFHMIQLMMNVQIILHQSQIKYFLTKGTLIGVLRHHDVIPWDTDIDLFIPSSATKKILRSFPQLDTSSTKVSLKTTAATTTTTTESSTARAAKDRRSFHNDLIVYRFKNIYRVTSYKIFSLRSPIVNRTNYRWPKIDIFTYAENSTHIYAYPKHHHNLGTMNFIAKSNVDPIYLRILGPLLVPIPRDLHLSLKAMIKLGRSNVFYACEGNTFLHRYNRGPTETWRVPCKELHNSYPFVKNERNITTSLCFEELKFPHLNQSLSLYKYRCEEGLQRTL
;
A
#
# COMPACT_ATOMS: atom_id res chain seq x y z
N MET A 1 52.36 38.91 -29.41
CA MET A 1 52.91 37.69 -28.79
C MET A 1 52.22 37.49 -27.45
N TYR A 2 51.18 36.65 -27.41
CA TYR A 2 50.59 36.18 -26.16
C TYR A 2 50.80 34.67 -26.10
N THR A 3 51.54 34.23 -25.10
CA THR A 3 51.89 32.83 -24.81
C THR A 3 50.70 32.12 -24.16
N ASN A 4 50.26 31.01 -24.74
CA ASN A 4 49.24 30.11 -24.20
C ASN A 4 49.85 29.21 -23.10
N PRO A 5 49.22 29.01 -21.93
CA PRO A 5 49.70 28.03 -20.97
C PRO A 5 49.22 26.62 -21.34
N VAL A 6 50.14 25.66 -21.44
CA VAL A 6 49.83 24.24 -21.58
C VAL A 6 49.47 23.67 -20.20
N ILE A 7 48.22 23.22 -20.03
CA ILE A 7 47.75 22.57 -18.80
C ILE A 7 48.10 21.08 -18.87
N CYS A 8 48.92 20.59 -17.93
CA CYS A 8 49.24 19.17 -17.76
C CYS A 8 48.47 18.59 -16.55
N ALA A 9 47.80 17.44 -16.73
CA ALA A 9 47.15 16.71 -15.64
C ALA A 9 48.06 15.60 -15.09
N ARG A 10 48.07 15.43 -13.76
CA ARG A 10 48.83 14.38 -13.04
C ARG A 10 47.91 13.17 -12.79
N LEU A 11 48.34 11.98 -13.20
CA LEU A 11 47.75 10.70 -12.79
C LEU A 11 48.84 9.81 -12.18
N LEU A 12 48.55 9.21 -11.02
CA LEU A 12 49.43 8.29 -10.30
C LEU A 12 49.00 6.85 -10.58
N ILE A 13 49.83 6.09 -11.30
CA ILE A 13 49.69 4.63 -11.40
C ILE A 13 51.08 4.00 -11.24
N ASN A 14 51.20 3.06 -10.29
CA ASN A 14 52.35 2.18 -10.03
C ASN A 14 53.76 2.80 -10.15
N ASN A 15 54.09 3.70 -9.22
CA ASN A 15 55.47 4.05 -8.80
C ASN A 15 56.52 4.34 -9.89
N ARG A 16 56.15 4.85 -11.07
CA ARG A 16 57.06 5.61 -11.96
C ARG A 16 56.35 6.83 -12.57
N ARG A 17 57.08 7.94 -12.67
CA ARG A 17 56.57 9.25 -13.14
C ARG A 17 56.68 9.35 -14.68
N VAL A 18 55.58 9.61 -15.38
CA VAL A 18 55.56 9.95 -16.81
C VAL A 18 54.66 11.16 -17.04
N TRP A 19 55.12 12.11 -17.86
CA TRP A 19 54.35 13.30 -18.27
C TRP A 19 53.96 13.16 -19.73
N ILE A 20 52.66 13.32 -20.06
CA ILE A 20 52.15 13.22 -21.44
C ILE A 20 51.42 14.53 -21.80
N PRO A 21 51.68 15.14 -22.97
CA PRO A 21 50.98 16.33 -23.43
C PRO A 21 49.50 16.06 -23.79
N CYS A 22 48.58 16.94 -23.39
CA CYS A 22 47.12 16.79 -23.54
C CYS A 22 46.58 16.63 -24.98
N MET A 23 47.40 16.84 -26.01
CA MET A 23 46.98 16.65 -27.41
C MET A 23 46.74 15.17 -27.79
N ILE A 24 47.33 14.22 -27.05
CA ILE A 24 47.16 12.78 -27.32
C ILE A 24 45.88 12.22 -26.67
N ILE A 25 45.36 12.87 -25.63
CA ILE A 25 44.12 12.45 -24.94
C ILE A 25 42.89 12.75 -25.82
N PHE A 26 42.91 13.85 -26.57
CA PHE A 26 41.79 14.21 -27.46
C PHE A 26 41.67 13.29 -28.69
N CYS A 27 42.79 12.78 -29.24
CA CYS A 27 42.73 11.83 -30.36
C CYS A 27 42.21 10.44 -29.93
N LEU A 28 42.49 9.99 -28.71
CA LEU A 28 41.92 8.74 -28.18
C LEU A 28 40.42 8.87 -27.86
N CYS A 29 39.96 10.04 -27.41
CA CYS A 29 38.52 10.30 -27.25
C CYS A 29 37.78 10.37 -28.59
N ALA A 30 38.38 10.93 -29.64
CA ALA A 30 37.74 11.03 -30.96
C ALA A 30 37.58 9.67 -31.66
N ILE A 31 38.52 8.73 -31.47
CA ILE A 31 38.42 7.37 -32.03
C ILE A 31 37.38 6.53 -31.28
N ILE A 32 37.21 6.74 -29.97
CA ILE A 32 36.13 6.08 -29.20
C ILE A 32 34.74 6.64 -29.58
N ILE A 33 34.64 7.94 -29.88
CA ILE A 33 33.39 8.56 -30.34
C ILE A 33 33.04 8.15 -31.79
N ALA A 34 34.03 7.88 -32.64
CA ALA A 34 33.81 7.42 -34.03
C ALA A 34 33.50 5.91 -34.17
N MET A 35 33.72 5.10 -33.13
CA MET A 35 33.31 3.68 -33.09
C MET A 35 32.00 3.43 -32.31
N GLN A 36 31.32 4.48 -31.84
CA GLN A 36 30.05 4.40 -31.09
C GLN A 36 28.84 5.03 -31.81
N GLN A 37 28.92 5.22 -33.12
CA GLN A 37 27.78 5.64 -33.94
C GLN A 37 27.52 4.70 -35.12
N SER A 38 27.07 3.50 -34.82
CA SER A 38 25.98 2.85 -35.57
C SER A 38 25.45 1.72 -34.71
N ASP A 39 24.45 2.04 -33.90
CA ASP A 39 23.25 1.24 -33.70
C ASP A 39 22.33 2.08 -32.85
N LYS A 40 21.63 3.01 -33.52
CA LYS A 40 20.34 3.48 -33.03
C LYS A 40 19.44 2.26 -32.97
N VAL A 41 19.51 1.54 -31.87
CA VAL A 41 18.40 0.71 -31.44
C VAL A 41 17.34 1.70 -30.97
N GLU A 42 16.56 2.22 -31.92
CA GLU A 42 15.15 2.44 -31.64
C GLU A 42 14.66 1.11 -31.13
N THR A 43 14.58 0.96 -29.81
CA THR A 43 13.84 -0.16 -29.25
C THR A 43 12.43 0.03 -29.79
N PRO A 44 11.93 -0.86 -30.68
CA PRO A 44 10.52 -0.88 -30.90
C PRO A 44 9.93 -1.12 -29.52
N ILE A 45 8.95 -0.32 -29.13
CA ILE A 45 8.03 -0.73 -28.07
C ILE A 45 7.65 -2.15 -28.44
N SER A 46 8.17 -3.13 -27.71
CA SER A 46 7.95 -4.52 -28.00
C SER A 46 6.45 -4.74 -27.92
N THR A 47 5.83 -4.82 -29.09
CA THR A 47 4.45 -5.21 -29.34
C THR A 47 4.24 -6.71 -29.06
N GLN A 48 5.03 -7.30 -28.16
CA GLN A 48 4.91 -8.68 -27.70
C GLN A 48 4.62 -8.80 -26.19
N ILE A 49 3.77 -7.93 -25.66
CA ILE A 49 2.98 -8.27 -24.46
C ILE A 49 1.49 -8.22 -24.84
N LEU A 50 1.14 -9.07 -25.80
CA LEU A 50 -0.17 -9.71 -25.86
C LEU A 50 0.06 -11.21 -25.66
N GLN A 51 0.74 -11.57 -24.57
CA GLN A 51 0.54 -12.91 -24.01
C GLN A 51 -0.79 -12.86 -23.28
N GLU A 52 -1.71 -13.71 -23.70
CA GLU A 52 -2.97 -13.95 -23.01
C GLU A 52 -2.70 -14.21 -21.52
N PHE A 53 -3.03 -13.26 -20.67
CA PHE A 53 -3.04 -13.44 -19.21
C PHE A 53 -4.45 -13.35 -18.65
N PRO A 54 -5.26 -14.41 -18.81
CA PRO A 54 -6.32 -14.71 -17.88
C PRO A 54 -5.74 -15.61 -16.77
N TYR A 55 -6.08 -15.31 -15.51
CA TYR A 55 -6.08 -16.25 -14.39
C TYR A 55 -5.67 -17.70 -14.71
N SER A 56 -4.47 -18.13 -14.32
CA SER A 56 -4.12 -19.56 -14.38
C SER A 56 -4.71 -20.31 -13.18
N SER A 57 -6.04 -20.50 -13.23
CA SER A 57 -6.78 -21.58 -12.57
C SER A 57 -8.19 -21.65 -13.16
N SER A 58 -8.31 -22.23 -14.36
CA SER A 58 -9.54 -22.69 -15.05
C SER A 58 -10.76 -21.77 -15.21
N HIS A 59 -10.96 -20.69 -14.47
CA HIS A 59 -12.08 -19.74 -14.56
C HIS A 59 -11.59 -18.31 -14.26
N SER A 60 -11.22 -17.55 -15.29
CA SER A 60 -11.09 -16.09 -15.16
C SER A 60 -12.49 -15.50 -15.04
N VAL A 61 -12.80 -14.84 -13.93
CA VAL A 61 -14.07 -14.11 -13.79
C VAL A 61 -14.04 -12.86 -14.68
N SER A 62 -15.06 -12.70 -15.52
CA SER A 62 -15.12 -11.60 -16.48
C SER A 62 -15.51 -10.27 -15.80
N TYR A 63 -15.21 -9.16 -16.46
CA TYR A 63 -15.68 -7.83 -16.05
C TYR A 63 -17.21 -7.82 -15.86
N ASP A 64 -17.94 -8.35 -16.84
CA ASP A 64 -19.41 -8.35 -16.82
C ASP A 64 -19.97 -9.19 -15.68
N GLU A 65 -19.32 -10.31 -15.35
CA GLU A 65 -19.72 -11.16 -14.23
C GLU A 65 -19.53 -10.44 -12.88
N VAL A 66 -18.35 -9.84 -12.64
CA VAL A 66 -18.11 -9.05 -11.42
C VAL A 66 -19.08 -7.87 -11.34
N LYS A 67 -19.29 -7.17 -12.45
CA LYS A 67 -20.22 -6.04 -12.52
C LYS A 67 -21.64 -6.46 -12.18
N LEU A 68 -22.12 -7.57 -12.74
CA LEU A 68 -23.46 -8.10 -12.46
C LEU A 68 -23.62 -8.48 -10.98
N LEU A 69 -22.62 -9.16 -10.40
CA LEU A 69 -22.64 -9.52 -8.97
C LEU A 69 -22.70 -8.27 -8.08
N LEU A 70 -21.90 -7.24 -8.37
CA LEU A 70 -21.96 -5.98 -7.64
C LEU A 70 -23.29 -5.25 -7.87
N ASP A 71 -23.85 -5.31 -9.08
CA ASP A 71 -25.12 -4.68 -9.41
C ASP A 71 -26.26 -5.26 -8.57
N GLN A 72 -26.34 -6.59 -8.51
CA GLN A 72 -27.35 -7.32 -7.73
C GLN A 72 -27.12 -7.18 -6.21
N LEU A 73 -25.87 -7.14 -5.73
CA LEU A 73 -25.57 -6.99 -4.30
C LEU A 73 -26.18 -5.71 -3.70
N PHE A 74 -26.25 -4.64 -4.49
CA PHE A 74 -26.75 -3.34 -4.04
C PHE A 74 -28.16 -3.01 -4.49
N ASP A 75 -28.79 -3.88 -5.28
CA ASP A 75 -30.18 -3.73 -5.71
C ASP A 75 -31.13 -3.99 -4.53
N SER A 76 -32.07 -3.05 -4.32
CA SER A 76 -33.08 -3.14 -3.27
C SER A 76 -34.09 -4.26 -3.48
N GLU A 77 -34.27 -4.74 -4.70
CA GLU A 77 -35.23 -5.81 -5.03
C GLU A 77 -34.63 -7.22 -4.86
N THR A 78 -33.32 -7.34 -4.68
CA THR A 78 -32.65 -8.63 -4.53
C THR A 78 -32.97 -9.28 -3.18
N SER A 79 -33.37 -10.55 -3.20
CA SER A 79 -33.72 -11.28 -1.98
C SER A 79 -32.52 -11.48 -1.05
N LEU A 80 -32.75 -11.64 0.26
CA LEU A 80 -31.65 -11.89 1.22
C LEU A 80 -30.86 -13.17 0.92
N ILE A 81 -31.53 -14.21 0.40
CA ILE A 81 -30.90 -15.48 0.00
C ILE A 81 -29.96 -15.23 -1.19
N ASP A 82 -30.40 -14.45 -2.16
CA ASP A 82 -29.60 -14.10 -3.32
C ASP A 82 -28.42 -13.21 -2.92
N ILE A 83 -28.61 -12.23 -2.03
CA ILE A 83 -27.54 -11.40 -1.45
C ILE A 83 -26.47 -12.29 -0.79
N GLN A 84 -26.86 -13.31 -0.03
CA GLN A 84 -25.93 -14.26 0.58
C GLN A 84 -25.13 -15.03 -0.48
N SER A 85 -25.81 -15.55 -1.50
CA SER A 85 -25.20 -16.28 -2.61
C SER A 85 -24.19 -15.41 -3.37
N ILE A 86 -24.59 -14.18 -3.71
CA ILE A 86 -23.75 -13.19 -4.38
C ILE A 86 -22.51 -12.85 -3.55
N TRP A 87 -22.70 -12.58 -2.26
CA TRP A 87 -21.60 -12.29 -1.35
C TRP A 87 -20.60 -13.44 -1.27
N ASN A 88 -21.09 -14.68 -1.14
CA ASN A 88 -20.22 -15.86 -1.10
C ASN A 88 -19.43 -16.03 -2.40
N LYS A 89 -20.04 -15.76 -3.57
CA LYS A 89 -19.34 -15.74 -4.86
C LYS A 89 -18.25 -14.65 -4.89
N LEU A 90 -18.56 -13.43 -4.47
CA LEU A 90 -17.58 -12.33 -4.41
C LEU A 90 -16.42 -12.65 -3.45
N MET A 91 -16.69 -13.25 -2.29
CA MET A 91 -15.65 -13.67 -1.35
C MET A 91 -14.77 -14.79 -1.92
N GLU A 92 -15.33 -15.70 -2.71
CA GLU A 92 -14.57 -16.75 -3.39
C GLU A 92 -13.66 -16.16 -4.48
N ILE A 93 -14.17 -15.23 -5.29
CA ILE A 93 -13.35 -14.48 -6.27
C ILE A 93 -12.21 -13.78 -5.54
N TRP A 94 -12.51 -13.14 -4.41
CA TRP A 94 -11.50 -12.43 -3.63
C TRP A 94 -10.44 -13.36 -3.06
N ARG A 95 -10.84 -14.55 -2.58
CA ARG A 95 -9.91 -15.61 -2.16
C ARG A 95 -8.93 -15.99 -3.25
N GLN A 96 -9.41 -16.11 -4.49
CA GLN A 96 -8.56 -16.45 -5.63
C GLN A 96 -7.56 -15.33 -5.95
N ILE A 97 -7.98 -14.07 -5.89
CA ILE A 97 -7.08 -12.90 -6.05
C ILE A 97 -5.98 -12.92 -5.00
N LEU A 98 -6.36 -13.07 -3.72
CA LEU A 98 -5.40 -13.11 -2.62
C LEU A 98 -4.42 -14.28 -2.78
N THR A 99 -4.92 -15.45 -3.18
CA THR A 99 -4.09 -16.65 -3.38
C THR A 99 -3.11 -16.45 -4.52
N LYS A 100 -3.56 -15.90 -5.66
CA LYS A 100 -2.71 -15.57 -6.80
C LYS A 100 -1.68 -14.50 -6.44
N PHE A 101 -2.09 -13.43 -5.76
CA PHE A 101 -1.18 -12.37 -5.30
C PHE A 101 -0.05 -12.94 -4.44
N VAL A 102 -0.37 -13.74 -3.43
CA VAL A 102 0.64 -14.36 -2.57
C VAL A 102 1.53 -15.31 -3.37
N ARG A 103 0.94 -16.14 -4.24
CA ARG A 103 1.69 -17.10 -5.05
C ARG A 103 2.70 -16.42 -5.96
N ASP A 104 2.24 -15.48 -6.78
CA ASP A 104 3.08 -14.83 -7.76
C ASP A 104 4.18 -13.98 -7.08
N ALA A 105 3.86 -13.37 -5.94
CA ALA A 105 4.84 -12.61 -5.18
C ALA A 105 5.86 -13.48 -4.44
N CYS A 106 5.45 -14.62 -3.88
CA CYS A 106 6.37 -15.58 -3.26
C CYS A 106 7.30 -16.21 -4.29
N GLU A 107 6.81 -16.49 -5.50
CA GLU A 107 7.63 -16.94 -6.63
C GLU A 107 8.67 -15.87 -7.00
N LEU A 108 8.21 -14.65 -7.22
CA LEU A 108 9.05 -13.53 -7.65
C LEU A 108 10.11 -13.14 -6.60
N CYS A 109 9.74 -13.12 -5.32
CA CYS A 109 10.53 -12.46 -4.28
C CYS A 109 11.25 -13.43 -3.34
N HIS A 110 10.82 -14.70 -3.27
CA HIS A 110 11.30 -15.67 -2.29
C HIS A 110 11.59 -17.04 -2.90
N GLN A 111 11.64 -17.18 -4.23
CA GLN A 111 11.91 -18.45 -4.92
C GLN A 111 10.99 -19.60 -4.46
N ASN A 112 9.72 -19.30 -4.22
CA ASN A 112 8.72 -20.25 -3.71
C ASN A 112 9.03 -20.85 -2.32
N ASP A 113 9.70 -20.10 -1.44
CA ASP A 113 9.83 -20.49 -0.03
C ASP A 113 8.44 -20.80 0.57
N SER A 114 8.24 -22.04 1.02
CA SER A 114 7.04 -22.50 1.70
C SER A 114 6.62 -21.57 2.86
N TYR A 115 7.59 -20.98 3.55
CA TYR A 115 7.35 -20.04 4.64
C TYR A 115 6.66 -18.76 4.16
N CYS A 116 6.95 -18.32 2.93
CA CYS A 116 6.31 -17.13 2.34
C CYS A 116 4.80 -17.34 2.20
N TYR A 117 4.36 -18.49 1.70
CA TYR A 117 2.94 -18.82 1.59
C TYR A 117 2.25 -18.91 2.94
N GLU A 118 2.92 -19.53 3.92
CA GLU A 118 2.36 -19.75 5.24
C GLU A 118 2.31 -18.47 6.09
N SER A 119 3.11 -17.45 5.78
CA SER A 119 3.12 -16.18 6.51
C SER A 119 1.80 -15.38 6.46
N ILE A 120 0.83 -15.80 5.64
CA ILE A 120 -0.48 -15.15 5.48
C ILE A 120 -1.60 -16.18 5.64
N ASP A 121 -2.48 -15.98 6.62
CA ASP A 121 -3.69 -16.79 6.78
C ASP A 121 -4.87 -16.18 6.00
N ILE A 122 -4.92 -16.46 4.69
CA ILE A 122 -5.97 -15.95 3.77
C ILE A 122 -7.37 -16.32 4.26
N ASN A 123 -7.57 -17.55 4.74
CA ASN A 123 -8.87 -18.01 5.22
C ASN A 123 -9.31 -17.21 6.45
N ARG A 124 -8.39 -16.93 7.39
CA ARG A 124 -8.68 -16.08 8.54
C ARG A 124 -8.95 -14.64 8.15
N TYR A 125 -8.27 -14.12 7.13
CA TYR A 125 -8.52 -12.77 6.62
C TYR A 125 -9.92 -12.64 6.00
N ILE A 126 -10.36 -13.62 5.21
CA ILE A 126 -11.72 -13.67 4.66
C ILE A 126 -12.75 -13.84 5.77
N TYR A 127 -12.49 -14.71 6.74
CA TYR A 127 -13.35 -14.86 7.91
C TYR A 127 -13.56 -13.53 8.64
N TYR A 128 -12.49 -12.72 8.81
CA TYR A 128 -12.59 -11.39 9.40
C TYR A 128 -13.54 -10.47 8.62
N ILE A 129 -13.40 -10.39 7.29
CA ILE A 129 -14.27 -9.56 6.46
C ILE A 129 -15.72 -10.04 6.53
N ASN A 130 -15.93 -11.35 6.48
CA ASN A 130 -17.26 -11.94 6.65
C ASN A 130 -17.84 -11.59 8.02
N ASP A 131 -17.10 -11.78 9.11
CA ASP A 131 -17.59 -11.47 10.47
C ASP A 131 -17.93 -9.98 10.65
N SER A 132 -17.14 -9.09 10.05
CA SER A 132 -17.27 -7.64 10.23
C SER A 132 -18.33 -7.01 9.33
N PHE A 133 -18.45 -7.47 8.08
CA PHE A 133 -19.24 -6.83 7.03
C PHE A 133 -20.27 -7.77 6.39
N TYR A 134 -20.74 -8.80 7.10
CA TYR A 134 -21.68 -9.76 6.52
C TYR A 134 -23.01 -9.09 6.10
N PRO A 135 -23.44 -9.21 4.83
CA PRO A 135 -24.54 -8.40 4.30
C PRO A 135 -25.94 -8.84 4.74
N ILE A 136 -26.09 -10.03 5.33
CA ILE A 136 -27.39 -10.48 5.88
C ILE A 136 -27.72 -9.75 7.18
N ASN A 137 -26.71 -9.28 7.91
CA ASN A 137 -26.93 -8.38 9.03
C ASN A 137 -27.00 -6.96 8.47
N GLU A 138 -28.21 -6.39 8.37
CA GLU A 138 -28.43 -5.02 7.85
C GLU A 138 -27.52 -3.96 8.49
N ILE A 139 -27.19 -4.11 9.79
CA ILE A 139 -26.30 -3.19 10.51
C ILE A 139 -24.84 -3.34 10.06
N LYS A 140 -24.45 -4.55 9.60
CA LYS A 140 -23.10 -4.85 9.09
C LYS A 140 -23.01 -4.79 7.57
N ARG A 141 -24.13 -4.64 6.85
CA ARG A 141 -24.12 -4.60 5.39
C ARG A 141 -23.24 -3.44 4.92
N PRO A 142 -22.21 -3.70 4.11
CA PRO A 142 -21.35 -2.63 3.66
C PRO A 142 -22.15 -1.75 2.70
N VAL A 143 -21.98 -0.42 2.78
CA VAL A 143 -22.64 0.49 1.84
C VAL A 143 -21.99 0.50 0.46
N GLY A 144 -20.82 -0.14 0.34
CA GLY A 144 -20.08 -0.29 -0.88
C GLY A 144 -19.10 -1.46 -0.80
N MET A 145 -18.83 -2.03 -1.96
CA MET A 145 -17.99 -3.21 -2.13
C MET A 145 -17.35 -3.14 -3.51
N GLY A 146 -16.15 -3.69 -3.62
CA GLY A 146 -15.50 -3.81 -4.91
C GLY A 146 -14.38 -4.81 -4.87
N ILE A 147 -13.87 -5.14 -6.04
CA ILE A 147 -12.87 -6.18 -6.22
C ILE A 147 -12.08 -5.91 -7.50
N TYR A 148 -10.84 -6.39 -7.53
CA TYR A 148 -10.11 -6.51 -8.78
C TYR A 148 -10.70 -7.67 -9.59
N TYR A 149 -11.09 -7.43 -10.82
CA TYR A 149 -11.41 -8.53 -11.74
C TYR A 149 -10.17 -8.92 -12.57
N TYR A 150 -9.21 -8.00 -12.67
CA TYR A 150 -7.88 -8.24 -13.23
C TYR A 150 -6.82 -7.67 -12.28
N PHE A 151 -6.09 -8.55 -11.61
CA PHE A 151 -4.97 -8.18 -10.73
C PHE A 151 -3.68 -8.81 -11.24
N ASP A 152 -2.74 -7.97 -11.65
CA ASP A 152 -1.38 -8.36 -11.98
C ASP A 152 -0.38 -7.42 -11.29
N LEU A 153 0.40 -7.98 -10.37
CA LEU A 153 1.37 -7.22 -9.57
C LEU A 153 2.40 -6.51 -10.45
N LYS A 154 2.85 -7.19 -11.52
CA LYS A 154 3.86 -6.62 -12.42
C LYS A 154 3.31 -5.41 -13.14
N THR A 155 2.12 -5.54 -13.71
CA THR A 155 1.48 -4.47 -14.48
C THR A 155 1.09 -3.28 -13.62
N LEU A 156 0.51 -3.51 -12.44
CA LEU A 156 0.09 -2.43 -11.52
C LEU A 156 1.26 -1.60 -10.99
N ARG A 157 2.43 -2.22 -10.82
CA ARG A 157 3.60 -1.59 -10.15
C ARG A 157 4.74 -1.26 -11.10
N SER A 158 4.75 -1.74 -12.34
CA SER A 158 5.77 -1.42 -13.34
C SER A 158 5.48 -0.08 -14.02
N VAL A 159 5.49 1.01 -13.22
CA VAL A 159 5.33 2.36 -13.76
C VAL A 159 6.70 3.03 -13.84
N ASN A 160 7.20 3.24 -15.06
CA ASN A 160 8.41 4.00 -15.32
C ASN A 160 8.02 5.45 -15.67
N ASN A 161 8.13 6.36 -14.70
CA ASN A 161 7.73 7.76 -14.88
C ASN A 161 8.77 8.70 -14.26
N SER A 162 9.08 9.79 -14.96
CA SER A 162 10.08 10.79 -14.56
C SER A 162 9.55 11.90 -13.65
N ILE A 163 8.23 12.13 -13.61
CA ILE A 163 7.58 13.20 -12.83
C ILE A 163 7.43 12.79 -11.36
N LEU A 164 7.01 11.56 -11.09
CA LEU A 164 6.87 11.02 -9.74
C LEU A 164 7.37 9.58 -9.70
N PRO A 165 8.69 9.33 -9.64
CA PRO A 165 9.23 7.98 -9.68
C PRO A 165 8.83 7.19 -8.42
N THR A 166 8.59 5.89 -8.59
CA THR A 166 8.44 4.96 -7.46
C THR A 166 9.79 4.34 -7.11
N ASP A 167 10.16 4.36 -5.83
CA ASP A 167 11.32 3.62 -5.30
C ASP A 167 10.91 2.29 -4.63
N VAL A 168 9.63 1.92 -4.74
CA VAL A 168 9.03 0.71 -4.17
C VAL A 168 9.03 -0.40 -5.23
N SER A 169 9.88 -1.41 -5.05
CA SER A 169 9.87 -2.59 -5.92
C SER A 169 8.59 -3.42 -5.71
N GLN A 170 8.35 -4.38 -6.61
CA GLN A 170 7.25 -5.34 -6.48
C GLN A 170 7.33 -6.14 -5.17
N CYS A 171 8.54 -6.49 -4.73
CA CYS A 171 8.75 -7.21 -3.48
C CYS A 171 8.51 -6.35 -2.24
N ASP A 172 8.89 -5.07 -2.31
CA ASP A 172 8.59 -4.12 -1.24
C ASP A 172 7.08 -3.92 -1.05
N TYR A 173 6.36 -3.77 -2.18
CA TYR A 173 4.91 -3.68 -2.17
C TYR A 173 4.28 -4.96 -1.59
N PHE A 174 4.76 -6.14 -2.02
CA PHE A 174 4.30 -7.41 -1.46
C PHE A 174 4.48 -7.46 0.06
N HIS A 175 5.66 -7.12 0.58
CA HIS A 175 5.93 -7.12 2.02
C HIS A 175 5.08 -6.09 2.79
N MET A 176 4.80 -4.94 2.19
CA MET A 176 3.91 -3.93 2.77
C MET A 176 2.47 -4.43 2.88
N ILE A 177 1.94 -5.06 1.82
CA ILE A 177 0.60 -5.63 1.81
C ILE A 177 0.50 -6.87 2.72
N GLN A 178 1.50 -7.76 2.72
CA GLN A 178 1.61 -8.89 3.64
C GLN A 178 1.60 -8.44 5.11
N LEU A 179 2.31 -7.36 5.41
CA LEU A 179 2.30 -6.75 6.75
C LEU A 179 0.91 -6.23 7.10
N MET A 180 0.24 -5.55 6.17
CA MET A 180 -1.13 -5.05 6.39
C MET A 180 -2.13 -6.18 6.63
N MET A 181 -2.11 -7.24 5.82
CA MET A 181 -2.98 -8.42 6.02
C MET A 181 -2.86 -8.99 7.43
N ASN A 182 -1.63 -9.20 7.90
CA ASN A 182 -1.40 -9.75 9.23
C ASN A 182 -1.78 -8.77 10.34
N VAL A 183 -1.51 -7.47 10.17
CA VAL A 183 -1.95 -6.45 11.13
C VAL A 183 -3.47 -6.39 11.21
N GLN A 184 -4.20 -6.45 10.09
CA GLN A 184 -5.67 -6.47 10.12
C GLN A 184 -6.22 -7.68 10.88
N ILE A 185 -5.66 -8.88 10.66
CA ILE A 185 -6.04 -10.10 11.40
C ILE A 185 -5.87 -9.87 12.91
N ILE A 186 -4.70 -9.37 13.34
CA ILE A 186 -4.39 -9.17 14.76
C ILE A 186 -5.28 -8.07 15.38
N LEU A 187 -5.54 -6.98 14.65
CA LEU A 187 -6.42 -5.91 15.12
C LEU A 187 -7.87 -6.40 15.31
N HIS A 188 -8.38 -7.23 14.38
CA HIS A 188 -9.70 -7.85 14.52
C HIS A 188 -9.77 -8.82 15.71
N GLN A 189 -8.79 -9.73 15.84
CA GLN A 189 -8.71 -10.64 16.99
C GLN A 189 -8.66 -9.90 18.32
N SER A 190 -8.00 -8.75 18.33
CA SER A 190 -7.85 -7.89 19.52
C SER A 190 -9.05 -6.96 19.76
N GLN A 191 -10.05 -6.98 18.87
CA GLN A 191 -11.22 -6.11 18.90
C GLN A 191 -10.80 -4.63 18.97
N ILE A 192 -9.88 -4.24 18.10
CA ILE A 192 -9.36 -2.89 17.95
C ILE A 192 -9.94 -2.29 16.68
N LYS A 193 -10.79 -1.28 16.83
CA LYS A 193 -11.27 -0.49 15.70
C LYS A 193 -10.13 0.29 15.09
N TYR A 194 -10.08 0.32 13.76
CA TYR A 194 -9.16 1.13 12.99
C TYR A 194 -9.80 1.57 11.68
N PHE A 195 -9.24 2.60 11.06
CA PHE A 195 -9.55 2.97 9.68
C PHE A 195 -8.33 3.62 9.03
N LEU A 196 -8.26 3.59 7.70
CA LEU A 196 -7.15 4.19 6.96
C LEU A 196 -7.14 5.72 7.06
N THR A 197 -5.97 6.32 6.99
CA THR A 197 -5.81 7.78 7.05
C THR A 197 -4.73 8.28 6.09
N LYS A 198 -4.59 9.60 5.97
CA LYS A 198 -3.49 10.30 5.27
C LYS A 198 -3.25 9.82 3.84
N GLY A 199 -2.00 9.59 3.44
CA GLY A 199 -1.58 9.21 2.09
C GLY A 199 -2.26 7.93 1.62
N THR A 200 -2.38 6.95 2.52
CA THR A 200 -3.07 5.70 2.25
C THR A 200 -4.55 5.91 1.90
N LEU A 201 -5.26 6.79 2.62
CA LEU A 201 -6.67 7.08 2.33
C LEU A 201 -6.85 7.84 1.00
N ILE A 202 -5.89 8.68 0.61
CA ILE A 202 -5.87 9.30 -0.73
C ILE A 202 -5.67 8.22 -1.80
N GLY A 203 -4.78 7.26 -1.55
CA GLY A 203 -4.53 6.13 -2.43
C GLY A 203 -5.80 5.33 -2.73
N VAL A 204 -6.55 4.96 -1.68
CA VAL A 204 -7.84 4.26 -1.84
C VAL A 204 -8.77 5.00 -2.79
N LEU A 205 -8.90 6.32 -2.64
CA LEU A 205 -9.78 7.13 -3.46
C LEU A 205 -9.31 7.24 -4.92
N ARG A 206 -7.99 7.37 -5.13
CA ARG A 206 -7.42 7.76 -6.42
C ARG A 206 -6.94 6.57 -7.26
N HIS A 207 -6.52 5.50 -6.60
CA HIS A 207 -5.80 4.39 -7.21
C HIS A 207 -6.39 3.02 -6.85
N HIS A 208 -7.43 2.97 -5.99
CA HIS A 208 -7.89 1.73 -5.34
C HIS A 208 -6.73 0.93 -4.70
N ASP A 209 -5.65 1.61 -4.31
CA ASP A 209 -4.40 1.02 -3.82
C ASP A 209 -3.60 2.08 -3.07
N VAL A 210 -2.47 1.73 -2.46
CA VAL A 210 -1.48 2.72 -2.01
C VAL A 210 -1.08 3.61 -3.20
N ILE A 211 -0.75 4.87 -2.93
CA ILE A 211 -0.25 5.75 -3.99
C ILE A 211 1.00 5.11 -4.61
N PRO A 212 1.16 5.09 -5.95
CA PRO A 212 2.21 4.34 -6.62
C PRO A 212 3.64 4.61 -6.12
N TRP A 213 3.94 5.84 -5.72
CA TRP A 213 5.23 6.27 -5.18
C TRP A 213 5.28 6.35 -3.65
N ASP A 214 4.20 6.04 -2.94
CA ASP A 214 4.16 6.08 -1.48
C ASP A 214 4.70 4.77 -0.87
N THR A 215 5.26 4.85 0.34
CA THR A 215 6.17 3.84 0.89
C THR A 215 5.70 3.21 2.20
N ASP A 216 4.58 3.66 2.76
CA ASP A 216 3.99 3.08 3.96
C ASP A 216 2.45 3.15 3.98
N ILE A 217 1.87 2.54 5.02
CA ILE A 217 0.44 2.49 5.27
C ILE A 217 0.16 3.17 6.61
N ASP A 218 -0.79 4.10 6.61
CA ASP A 218 -1.20 4.88 7.78
C ASP A 218 -2.58 4.43 8.30
N LEU A 219 -2.65 4.07 9.59
CA LEU A 219 -3.90 3.74 10.27
C LEU A 219 -4.19 4.70 11.42
N PHE A 220 -5.48 4.98 11.64
CA PHE A 220 -5.97 5.58 12.88
C PHE A 220 -6.58 4.52 13.80
N ILE A 221 -6.31 4.63 15.11
CA ILE A 221 -6.97 3.85 16.16
C ILE A 221 -7.42 4.74 17.34
N PRO A 222 -8.44 4.34 18.13
CA PRO A 222 -8.75 5.03 19.38
C PRO A 222 -7.55 4.98 20.34
N SER A 223 -7.23 6.10 20.99
CA SER A 223 -6.19 6.18 22.02
C SER A 223 -6.47 5.24 23.21
N SER A 224 -7.73 4.92 23.50
CA SER A 224 -8.12 3.90 24.47
C SER A 224 -7.62 2.50 24.09
N ALA A 225 -7.39 2.22 22.81
CA ALA A 225 -6.88 0.93 22.32
C ALA A 225 -5.36 0.78 22.37
N THR A 226 -4.60 1.84 22.74
CA THR A 226 -3.13 1.78 22.83
C THR A 226 -2.62 0.64 23.68
N LYS A 227 -3.22 0.40 24.86
CA LYS A 227 -2.81 -0.72 25.74
C LYS A 227 -3.08 -2.08 25.09
N LYS A 228 -4.15 -2.20 24.29
CA LYS A 228 -4.45 -3.43 23.55
C LYS A 228 -3.40 -3.67 22.48
N ILE A 229 -3.12 -2.68 21.63
CA ILE A 229 -2.05 -2.78 20.61
C ILE A 229 -0.73 -3.25 21.23
N LEU A 230 -0.29 -2.64 22.34
CA LEU A 230 0.99 -3.01 22.98
C LEU A 230 1.00 -4.43 23.57
N ARG A 231 -0.16 -5.04 23.79
CA ARG A 231 -0.30 -6.43 24.25
C ARG A 231 -0.46 -7.42 23.09
N SER A 232 -1.03 -6.97 21.97
CA SER A 232 -1.30 -7.79 20.80
C SER A 232 -0.05 -8.07 19.95
N PHE A 233 1.00 -7.26 20.11
CA PHE A 233 2.25 -7.39 19.38
C PHE A 233 3.44 -7.43 20.34
N PRO A 234 4.47 -8.26 20.07
CA PRO A 234 5.77 -8.13 20.72
C PRO A 234 6.32 -6.71 20.60
N GLN A 235 7.12 -6.29 21.59
CA GLN A 235 7.74 -4.98 21.65
C GLN A 235 9.27 -5.12 21.61
N LEU A 236 9.97 -4.16 21.01
CA LEU A 236 11.43 -4.08 21.10
C LEU A 236 11.84 -3.72 22.53
N ASP A 237 12.74 -4.49 23.13
CA ASP A 237 13.45 -4.07 24.33
C ASP A 237 14.48 -3.01 23.94
N THR A 238 14.30 -1.79 24.43
CA THR A 238 15.19 -0.65 24.14
C THR A 238 16.34 -0.54 25.14
N SER A 239 16.42 -1.44 26.12
CA SER A 239 17.45 -1.44 27.17
C SER A 239 18.69 -2.28 26.86
N SER A 240 18.70 -3.04 25.77
CA SER A 240 19.86 -3.83 25.34
C SER A 240 20.20 -3.57 23.88
N THR A 241 21.47 -3.25 23.60
CA THR A 241 22.08 -3.24 22.25
C THR A 241 22.08 -4.60 21.55
N LYS A 242 21.36 -5.59 22.11
CA LYS A 242 20.97 -6.85 21.50
C LYS A 242 19.46 -6.98 21.63
N VAL A 243 18.77 -7.21 20.51
CA VAL A 243 17.34 -7.53 20.47
C VAL A 243 17.11 -8.78 21.32
N SER A 244 16.55 -8.62 22.52
CA SER A 244 16.03 -9.73 23.31
C SER A 244 14.51 -9.68 23.20
N LEU A 245 13.95 -10.69 22.54
CA LEU A 245 12.50 -10.93 22.51
C LEU A 245 12.06 -11.32 23.92
N LYS A 246 11.15 -10.56 24.54
CA LYS A 246 10.46 -11.04 25.75
C LYS A 246 9.41 -12.06 25.35
N THR A 247 9.77 -13.34 25.31
CA THR A 247 8.83 -14.44 25.12
C THR A 247 8.39 -14.97 26.48
N THR A 248 7.09 -14.98 26.76
CA THR A 248 6.52 -15.85 27.79
C THR A 248 6.60 -17.28 27.31
N ALA A 249 7.44 -18.09 27.95
CA ALA A 249 7.71 -19.46 27.56
C ALA A 249 6.46 -20.36 27.67
N ALA A 250 6.15 -21.07 26.58
CA ALA A 250 5.30 -22.26 26.62
C ALA A 250 6.18 -23.46 26.26
N THR A 251 6.22 -24.44 27.16
CA THR A 251 6.99 -25.68 27.07
C THR A 251 6.55 -26.53 25.88
N THR A 252 7.48 -27.00 25.05
CA THR A 252 7.19 -27.90 23.93
C THR A 252 7.90 -29.23 24.12
N THR A 253 7.13 -30.30 24.29
CA THR A 253 7.54 -31.70 24.11
C THR A 253 7.54 -32.05 22.62
N THR A 254 8.59 -32.74 22.17
CA THR A 254 8.81 -33.17 20.79
C THR A 254 7.96 -34.39 20.41
N THR A 255 7.10 -34.24 19.41
CA THR A 255 6.52 -35.33 18.60
C THR A 255 6.54 -34.92 17.14
N THR A 256 6.67 -35.87 16.23
CA THR A 256 6.63 -35.71 14.76
C THR A 256 5.39 -34.92 14.34
N GLU A 257 5.58 -33.64 13.99
CA GLU A 257 4.53 -32.68 13.69
C GLU A 257 3.93 -32.93 12.29
N SER A 258 2.59 -33.00 12.20
CA SER A 258 1.89 -33.00 10.91
C SER A 258 2.16 -31.71 10.13
N SER A 259 2.00 -31.73 8.80
CA SER A 259 2.14 -30.54 7.95
C SER A 259 1.23 -29.37 8.42
N THR A 260 0.04 -29.67 8.92
CA THR A 260 -0.89 -28.69 9.49
C THR A 260 -0.39 -28.08 10.80
N ALA A 261 0.25 -28.86 11.67
CA ALA A 261 0.85 -28.38 12.91
C ALA A 261 2.08 -27.49 12.63
N ARG A 262 2.88 -27.88 11.64
CA ARG A 262 4.02 -27.09 11.16
C ARG A 262 3.59 -25.73 10.60
N ALA A 263 2.62 -25.69 9.69
CA ALA A 263 2.09 -24.43 9.14
C ALA A 263 1.45 -23.51 10.21
N ALA A 264 0.86 -24.08 11.26
CA ALA A 264 0.35 -23.30 12.40
C ALA A 264 1.48 -22.70 13.25
N LYS A 265 2.59 -23.44 13.42
CA LYS A 265 3.79 -23.01 14.13
C LYS A 265 4.56 -21.96 13.34
N ASP A 266 4.69 -22.11 12.03
CA ASP A 266 5.37 -21.16 11.15
C ASP A 266 4.58 -19.85 11.02
N ARG A 267 3.24 -19.89 10.99
CA ARG A 267 2.40 -18.71 11.17
C ARG A 267 2.61 -17.99 12.49
N ARG A 268 2.63 -18.77 13.59
CA ARG A 268 2.92 -18.23 14.92
C ARG A 268 4.31 -17.59 14.97
N SER A 269 5.27 -18.17 14.26
CA SER A 269 6.62 -17.62 14.07
C SER A 269 6.57 -16.25 13.39
N PHE A 270 5.82 -16.10 12.28
CA PHE A 270 5.71 -14.80 11.60
C PHE A 270 5.02 -13.75 12.48
N HIS A 271 3.93 -14.11 13.17
CA HIS A 271 3.24 -13.20 14.10
C HIS A 271 4.14 -12.73 15.24
N ASN A 272 5.02 -13.61 15.74
CA ASN A 272 6.01 -13.26 16.76
C ASN A 272 7.11 -12.31 16.24
N ASP A 273 7.32 -12.24 14.93
CA ASP A 273 8.25 -11.30 14.30
C ASP A 273 7.64 -9.92 14.05
N LEU A 274 6.32 -9.75 14.20
CA LEU A 274 5.65 -8.46 14.01
C LEU A 274 5.75 -7.61 15.28
N ILE A 275 6.60 -6.61 15.25
CA ILE A 275 6.87 -5.76 16.41
C ILE A 275 6.05 -4.49 16.34
N VAL A 276 5.42 -4.13 17.46
CA VAL A 276 4.99 -2.75 17.70
C VAL A 276 6.09 -1.96 18.39
N TYR A 277 6.47 -0.84 17.78
CA TYR A 277 7.46 0.09 18.28
C TYR A 277 6.83 1.43 18.62
N ARG A 278 7.07 1.91 19.84
CA ARG A 278 6.65 3.25 20.26
C ARG A 278 7.66 4.28 19.76
N PHE A 279 7.23 5.10 18.81
CA PHE A 279 8.05 6.18 18.24
C PHE A 279 7.66 7.53 18.88
N LYS A 280 8.66 8.34 19.21
CA LYS A 280 8.46 9.74 19.61
C LYS A 280 9.18 10.63 18.61
N ASN A 281 8.45 11.57 18.01
CA ASN A 281 9.06 12.56 17.13
C ASN A 281 9.79 13.65 17.93
N ILE A 282 10.44 14.59 17.23
CA ILE A 282 11.18 15.72 17.83
C ILE A 282 10.32 16.60 18.76
N TYR A 283 9.00 16.61 18.55
CA TYR A 283 8.03 17.34 19.36
C TYR A 283 7.46 16.50 20.52
N ARG A 284 8.08 15.36 20.84
CA ARG A 284 7.66 14.38 21.86
C ARG A 284 6.28 13.77 21.61
N VAL A 285 5.75 13.91 20.41
CA VAL A 285 4.46 13.31 20.06
C VAL A 285 4.66 11.84 19.75
N THR A 286 3.82 11.01 20.37
CA THR A 286 3.93 9.56 20.30
C THR A 286 3.08 9.03 19.15
N SER A 287 3.67 8.18 18.31
CA SER A 287 2.99 7.30 17.38
C SER A 287 3.52 5.87 17.54
N TYR A 288 2.88 4.91 16.88
CA TYR A 288 3.34 3.53 16.89
C TYR A 288 3.68 3.11 15.47
N LYS A 289 4.66 2.22 15.35
CA LYS A 289 5.08 1.64 14.07
C LYS A 289 5.00 0.14 14.21
N ILE A 290 4.34 -0.53 13.28
CA ILE A 290 4.35 -2.00 13.21
C ILE A 290 5.21 -2.42 12.04
N PHE A 291 6.14 -3.35 12.25
CA PHE A 291 7.05 -3.86 11.22
C PHE A 291 7.51 -5.28 11.57
N SER A 292 8.01 -6.02 10.58
CA SER A 292 8.61 -7.33 10.82
C SER A 292 10.08 -7.22 11.24
N LEU A 293 10.54 -8.08 12.16
CA LEU A 293 11.97 -8.27 12.46
C LEU A 293 12.77 -8.79 11.26
N ARG A 294 12.10 -9.37 10.27
CA ARG A 294 12.73 -9.85 9.03
C ARG A 294 13.03 -8.72 8.05
N SER A 295 12.39 -7.57 8.22
CA SER A 295 12.58 -6.41 7.35
C SER A 295 13.92 -5.69 7.64
N PRO A 296 14.52 -5.02 6.64
CA PRO A 296 15.74 -4.23 6.85
C PRO A 296 15.58 -3.13 7.91
N ILE A 297 16.61 -2.94 8.74
CA ILE A 297 16.68 -1.82 9.69
C ILE A 297 16.81 -0.52 8.91
N VAL A 298 15.99 0.47 9.26
CA VAL A 298 16.12 1.81 8.70
C VAL A 298 17.25 2.55 9.40
N ASN A 299 18.17 3.10 8.59
CA ASN A 299 19.38 3.74 9.09
C ASN A 299 19.10 4.82 10.14
N ARG A 300 19.86 4.79 11.24
CA ARG A 300 19.75 5.70 12.39
C ARG A 300 18.37 5.65 13.09
N THR A 301 17.68 4.53 13.01
CA THR A 301 16.42 4.29 13.73
C THR A 301 16.42 2.91 14.35
N ASN A 302 15.44 2.66 15.23
CA ASN A 302 15.18 1.33 15.79
C ASN A 302 14.03 0.61 15.08
N TYR A 303 13.45 1.20 14.04
CA TYR A 303 12.36 0.57 13.29
C TYR A 303 12.87 -0.01 11.98
N ARG A 304 12.11 -0.96 11.43
CA ARG A 304 12.40 -1.61 10.15
C ARG A 304 11.36 -1.19 9.09
N TRP A 305 11.70 -1.36 7.82
CA TRP A 305 10.81 -1.01 6.70
C TRP A 305 10.73 -2.17 5.70
N PRO A 306 9.55 -2.49 5.12
CA PRO A 306 8.25 -1.80 5.22
C PRO A 306 7.64 -1.74 6.62
N LYS A 307 6.77 -0.76 6.86
CA LYS A 307 6.11 -0.53 8.15
C LYS A 307 4.68 -0.03 7.97
N ILE A 308 3.90 -0.13 9.04
CA ILE A 308 2.61 0.52 9.18
C ILE A 308 2.72 1.57 10.29
N ASP A 309 2.38 2.80 9.96
CA ASP A 309 2.30 3.89 10.93
C ASP A 309 0.90 3.93 11.56
N ILE A 310 0.86 3.85 12.88
CA ILE A 310 -0.34 3.86 13.69
C ILE A 310 -0.41 5.19 14.44
N PHE A 311 -1.42 5.97 14.10
CA PHE A 311 -1.76 7.20 14.80
C PHE A 311 -2.94 6.94 15.74
N THR A 312 -2.89 7.55 16.92
CA THR A 312 -4.01 7.48 17.86
C THR A 312 -4.91 8.70 17.72
N TYR A 313 -6.20 8.54 17.99
CA TYR A 313 -7.13 9.65 18.15
C TYR A 313 -7.83 9.61 19.51
N ALA A 314 -8.11 10.78 20.05
CA ALA A 314 -9.05 10.96 21.16
C ALA A 314 -10.43 11.28 20.59
N GLU A 315 -11.47 11.08 21.37
CA GLU A 315 -12.84 11.29 20.91
C GLU A 315 -13.74 11.77 22.04
N ASN A 316 -14.79 12.51 21.68
CA ASN A 316 -15.93 12.81 22.56
C ASN A 316 -17.22 12.27 21.91
N SER A 317 -18.39 12.77 22.28
CA SER A 317 -19.67 12.30 21.73
C SER A 317 -19.85 12.62 20.24
N THR A 318 -19.19 13.66 19.71
CA THR A 318 -19.47 14.18 18.35
C THR A 318 -18.26 14.21 17.42
N HIS A 319 -17.03 14.15 17.95
CA HIS A 319 -15.82 14.36 17.17
C HIS A 319 -14.67 13.43 17.59
N ILE A 320 -13.74 13.23 16.65
CA ILE A 320 -12.41 12.64 16.89
C ILE A 320 -11.31 13.69 16.68
N TYR A 321 -10.21 13.54 17.39
CA TYR A 321 -9.10 14.49 17.45
C TYR A 321 -7.76 13.75 17.40
N ALA A 322 -6.75 14.32 16.74
CA ALA A 322 -5.42 13.71 16.73
C ALA A 322 -4.86 13.61 18.15
N TYR A 323 -4.35 12.44 18.52
CA TYR A 323 -3.83 12.19 19.84
C TYR A 323 -2.44 11.55 19.80
N PRO A 324 -1.47 12.02 20.62
CA PRO A 324 -1.48 13.35 21.25
C PRO A 324 -1.60 14.46 20.20
N LYS A 325 -1.91 15.71 20.55
CA LYS A 325 -2.02 16.79 19.54
C LYS A 325 -0.73 16.84 18.69
N HIS A 326 -0.82 16.44 17.43
CA HIS A 326 0.33 16.33 16.52
C HIS A 326 0.45 17.58 15.65
N HIS A 327 1.60 18.26 15.66
CA HIS A 327 2.00 19.15 14.56
C HIS A 327 2.80 18.34 13.54
N HIS A 328 2.16 17.84 12.47
CA HIS A 328 2.84 17.16 11.36
C HIS A 328 2.97 18.06 10.13
N ASN A 329 3.92 17.73 9.24
CA ASN A 329 4.15 18.41 7.95
C ASN A 329 2.94 18.32 6.98
N LEU A 330 2.01 17.38 7.21
CA LEU A 330 0.73 17.25 6.50
C LEU A 330 -0.41 18.07 7.14
N GLY A 331 -0.19 18.73 8.29
CA GLY A 331 -1.16 19.50 9.06
C GLY A 331 -1.41 18.97 10.47
N THR A 332 -1.92 19.83 11.35
CA THR A 332 -2.62 19.42 12.59
C THR A 332 -4.02 18.98 12.14
N MET A 333 -4.36 17.69 12.21
CA MET A 333 -5.78 17.32 12.08
C MET A 333 -6.52 18.03 13.21
N ASN A 334 -7.39 18.98 12.86
CA ASN A 334 -8.08 19.80 13.86
C ASN A 334 -9.11 18.94 14.61
N PHE A 335 -10.05 18.37 13.87
CA PHE A 335 -11.03 17.39 14.32
C PHE A 335 -11.77 16.81 13.10
N ILE A 336 -12.37 15.63 13.26
CA ILE A 336 -13.30 15.05 12.29
C ILE A 336 -14.61 14.76 13.02
N ALA A 337 -15.75 15.15 12.45
CA ALA A 337 -17.05 14.77 13.00
C ALA A 337 -17.22 13.26 12.94
N LYS A 338 -17.71 12.63 14.02
CA LYS A 338 -17.94 11.18 14.05
C LYS A 338 -18.91 10.72 12.99
N SER A 339 -19.88 11.55 12.63
CA SER A 339 -20.79 11.30 11.51
C SER A 339 -20.09 11.14 10.16
N ASN A 340 -18.85 11.63 10.01
CA ASN A 340 -18.06 11.49 8.79
C ASN A 340 -17.15 10.26 8.84
N VAL A 341 -17.05 9.59 9.99
CA VAL A 341 -16.20 8.41 10.21
C VAL A 341 -17.06 7.15 10.35
N ASP A 342 -18.10 7.23 11.19
CA ASP A 342 -18.98 6.13 11.53
C ASP A 342 -20.29 6.17 10.73
N PRO A 343 -20.84 5.00 10.34
CA PRO A 343 -20.16 3.71 10.37
C PRO A 343 -18.98 3.65 9.39
N ILE A 344 -17.95 2.87 9.74
CA ILE A 344 -16.82 2.61 8.82
C ILE A 344 -17.27 1.73 7.66
N TYR A 345 -16.68 1.94 6.49
CA TYR A 345 -17.01 1.22 5.26
C TYR A 345 -15.84 0.39 4.74
N LEU A 346 -16.14 -0.60 3.91
CA LEU A 346 -15.14 -1.44 3.28
C LEU A 346 -14.74 -0.87 1.93
N ARG A 347 -13.44 -0.72 1.66
CA ARG A 347 -12.89 -0.26 0.37
C ARG A 347 -11.73 -1.11 -0.10
N ILE A 348 -11.42 -1.00 -1.38
CA ILE A 348 -10.25 -1.64 -2.01
C ILE A 348 -8.97 -0.89 -1.62
N LEU A 349 -7.95 -1.64 -1.21
CA LEU A 349 -6.55 -1.19 -1.09
C LEU A 349 -5.66 -2.27 -1.71
N GLY A 350 -5.41 -2.16 -3.02
CA GLY A 350 -4.74 -3.21 -3.77
C GLY A 350 -5.53 -4.51 -3.66
N PRO A 351 -4.90 -5.65 -3.35
CA PRO A 351 -5.64 -6.90 -3.20
C PRO A 351 -6.49 -6.96 -1.92
N LEU A 352 -6.45 -5.94 -1.05
CA LEU A 352 -7.08 -5.95 0.26
C LEU A 352 -8.44 -5.25 0.28
N LEU A 353 -9.27 -5.65 1.25
CA LEU A 353 -10.47 -4.94 1.64
C LEU A 353 -10.27 -4.36 3.06
N VAL A 354 -10.40 -3.05 3.18
CA VAL A 354 -9.95 -2.29 4.37
C VAL A 354 -11.05 -1.35 4.88
N PRO A 355 -11.16 -1.16 6.21
CA PRO A 355 -12.06 -0.20 6.79
C PRO A 355 -11.57 1.24 6.57
N ILE A 356 -12.49 2.10 6.14
CA ILE A 356 -12.28 3.54 5.89
C ILE A 356 -13.40 4.36 6.56
N PRO A 357 -13.19 5.67 6.77
CA PRO A 357 -14.25 6.54 7.29
C PRO A 357 -15.41 6.69 6.30
N ARG A 358 -16.65 6.83 6.79
CA ARG A 358 -17.88 7.02 6.01
C ARG A 358 -17.73 8.01 4.85
N ASP A 359 -17.32 9.24 5.17
CA ASP A 359 -17.10 10.31 4.20
C ASP A 359 -15.60 10.52 4.02
N LEU A 360 -15.04 9.92 2.97
CA LEU A 360 -13.62 10.05 2.65
C LEU A 360 -13.25 11.51 2.38
N HIS A 361 -14.11 12.27 1.72
CA HIS A 361 -13.79 13.62 1.24
C HIS A 361 -13.69 14.61 2.41
N LEU A 362 -14.69 14.62 3.28
CA LEU A 362 -14.68 15.45 4.49
C LEU A 362 -13.61 14.99 5.49
N SER A 363 -13.41 13.67 5.61
CA SER A 363 -12.34 13.12 6.47
C SER A 363 -10.96 13.54 5.96
N LEU A 364 -10.68 13.41 4.66
CA LEU A 364 -9.42 13.86 4.06
C LEU A 364 -9.22 15.37 4.20
N LYS A 365 -10.26 16.18 3.94
CA LYS A 365 -10.19 17.65 4.12
C LYS A 365 -9.77 18.03 5.54
N ALA A 366 -10.27 17.31 6.55
CA ALA A 366 -9.94 17.56 7.95
C ALA A 366 -8.53 17.08 8.35
N MET A 367 -7.95 16.13 7.61
CA MET A 367 -6.60 15.59 7.86
C MET A 367 -5.47 16.40 7.22
N ILE A 368 -5.79 17.38 6.37
CA ILE A 368 -4.83 18.08 5.51
C ILE A 368 -4.65 19.53 5.95
N LYS A 369 -3.39 19.99 5.92
CA LYS A 369 -3.00 21.35 6.32
C LYS A 369 -3.76 22.40 5.49
N LEU A 370 -4.29 23.40 6.18
CA LEU A 370 -4.75 24.66 5.58
C LEU A 370 -3.70 25.17 4.57
N GLY A 371 -4.10 25.37 3.31
CA GLY A 371 -3.22 25.78 2.20
C GLY A 371 -2.72 24.64 1.29
N ARG A 372 -2.92 23.37 1.66
CA ARG A 372 -2.90 22.22 0.72
C ARG A 372 -4.31 21.93 0.19
N SER A 373 -5.04 23.01 -0.13
CA SER A 373 -6.48 23.08 -0.42
C SER A 373 -6.95 22.24 -1.62
N ASN A 374 -6.05 21.51 -2.28
CA ASN A 374 -6.38 20.72 -3.44
C ASN A 374 -5.73 19.33 -3.46
N VAL A 375 -5.84 18.58 -2.35
CA VAL A 375 -5.40 17.18 -2.31
C VAL A 375 -6.07 16.33 -3.37
N PHE A 376 -7.27 16.69 -3.81
CA PHE A 376 -8.03 15.91 -4.75
C PHE A 376 -7.42 16.04 -6.15
N TYR A 377 -7.18 17.27 -6.62
CA TYR A 377 -6.70 17.51 -7.98
C TYR A 377 -5.17 17.64 -8.09
N ALA A 378 -4.43 17.73 -6.98
CA ALA A 378 -2.97 17.78 -6.97
C ALA A 378 -2.36 16.44 -6.49
N CYS A 379 -1.35 15.99 -7.23
CA CYS A 379 -0.55 14.82 -6.95
C CYS A 379 0.81 15.30 -6.42
N GLU A 380 1.11 14.93 -5.19
CA GLU A 380 2.29 15.36 -4.45
C GLU A 380 3.23 14.17 -4.24
N GLY A 381 4.53 14.40 -4.43
CA GLY A 381 5.57 13.43 -4.10
C GLY A 381 5.76 13.29 -2.58
N ASN A 382 6.56 12.30 -2.19
CA ASN A 382 6.81 12.01 -0.77
C ASN A 382 7.43 13.20 -0.06
N THR A 383 6.81 13.66 1.03
CA THR A 383 7.40 14.70 1.89
C THR A 383 8.47 14.14 2.84
N PHE A 384 8.56 12.81 2.94
CA PHE A 384 9.54 12.09 3.73
C PHE A 384 9.76 10.70 3.12
N LEU A 385 11.01 10.27 2.98
CA LEU A 385 11.35 8.96 2.44
C LEU A 385 11.55 7.98 3.59
N HIS A 386 10.51 7.20 3.89
CA HIS A 386 10.44 6.38 5.09
C HIS A 386 11.49 5.27 5.16
N ARG A 387 11.88 4.72 4.00
CA ARG A 387 12.96 3.74 3.86
C ARG A 387 14.33 4.30 4.26
N TYR A 388 14.60 5.56 3.95
CA TYR A 388 15.91 6.18 4.14
C TYR A 388 15.98 7.10 5.37
N ASN A 389 14.85 7.32 6.06
CA ASN A 389 14.74 8.22 7.22
C ASN A 389 15.29 9.63 6.94
N ARG A 390 14.91 10.20 5.80
CA ARG A 390 15.30 11.56 5.38
C ARG A 390 14.22 12.21 4.52
N GLY A 391 14.28 13.53 4.38
CA GLY A 391 13.49 14.25 3.38
C GLY A 391 13.93 13.91 1.95
N PRO A 392 13.04 14.07 0.96
CA PRO A 392 13.43 13.94 -0.44
C PRO A 392 14.42 15.04 -0.84
N THR A 393 15.21 14.81 -1.88
CA THR A 393 16.06 15.86 -2.49
C THR A 393 15.25 16.84 -3.33
N GLU A 394 14.14 16.38 -3.89
CA GLU A 394 13.24 17.15 -4.74
C GLU A 394 11.80 16.99 -4.26
N THR A 395 11.04 18.07 -4.26
CA THR A 395 9.61 18.05 -3.93
C THR A 395 8.80 18.25 -5.19
N TRP A 396 7.93 17.28 -5.47
CA TRP A 396 7.10 17.28 -6.66
C TRP A 396 5.65 17.59 -6.31
N ARG A 397 5.02 18.46 -7.10
CA ARG A 397 3.59 18.77 -7.01
C ARG A 397 3.08 19.11 -8.40
N VAL A 398 2.23 18.26 -8.95
CA VAL A 398 1.64 18.43 -10.28
C VAL A 398 0.13 18.26 -10.24
N PRO A 399 -0.63 18.87 -11.16
CA PRO A 399 -2.00 18.47 -11.41
C PRO A 399 -2.08 16.96 -11.71
N CYS A 400 -2.96 16.23 -11.02
CA CYS A 400 -3.06 14.77 -11.20
C CYS A 400 -3.39 14.35 -12.64
N LYS A 401 -4.07 15.21 -13.39
CA LYS A 401 -4.37 14.99 -14.82
C LYS A 401 -3.12 14.72 -15.67
N GLU A 402 -1.96 15.26 -15.28
CA GLU A 402 -0.70 15.05 -15.99
C GLU A 402 -0.15 13.62 -15.81
N LEU A 403 -0.63 12.92 -14.78
CA LEU A 403 -0.24 11.55 -14.43
C LEU A 403 -1.22 10.49 -14.95
N HIS A 404 -2.37 10.91 -15.49
CA HIS A 404 -3.42 9.99 -15.96
C HIS A 404 -2.95 9.08 -17.09
N ASN A 405 -1.87 9.41 -17.80
CA ASN A 405 -1.32 8.58 -18.88
C ASN A 405 -0.24 7.61 -18.41
N SER A 406 0.22 7.72 -17.16
CA SER A 406 1.33 6.90 -16.64
C SER A 406 0.91 6.02 -15.46
N TYR A 407 -0.08 6.45 -14.69
CA TYR A 407 -0.52 5.75 -13.49
C TYR A 407 -1.97 5.29 -13.60
N PRO A 408 -2.36 4.20 -12.92
CA PRO A 408 -3.74 3.80 -12.86
C PRO A 408 -4.51 4.80 -11.99
N PHE A 409 -5.65 5.28 -12.49
CA PHE A 409 -6.51 6.23 -11.79
C PHE A 409 -7.95 5.74 -11.78
N VAL A 410 -8.61 5.97 -10.65
CA VAL A 410 -10.04 5.73 -10.49
C VAL A 410 -10.81 6.76 -11.30
N LYS A 411 -11.78 6.28 -12.07
CA LYS A 411 -12.82 7.09 -12.69
C LYS A 411 -14.14 6.77 -12.01
N ASN A 412 -14.91 7.79 -11.69
CA ASN A 412 -16.23 7.66 -11.12
C ASN A 412 -17.32 7.85 -12.18
N GLU A 413 -18.41 7.12 -12.02
CA GLU A 413 -19.65 7.32 -12.75
C GLU A 413 -20.80 7.25 -11.76
N ARG A 414 -21.72 8.23 -11.84
CA ARG A 414 -22.91 8.25 -10.99
C ARG A 414 -24.12 7.93 -11.83
N ASN A 415 -24.86 6.91 -11.41
CA ASN A 415 -26.18 6.67 -11.94
C ASN A 415 -27.18 7.58 -11.23
N ILE A 416 -27.71 8.57 -11.96
CA ILE A 416 -28.62 9.59 -11.41
C ILE A 416 -29.96 8.96 -11.01
N THR A 417 -30.37 7.84 -11.63
CA THR A 417 -31.69 7.23 -11.37
C THR A 417 -31.70 6.27 -10.18
N THR A 418 -30.59 5.63 -9.86
CA THR A 418 -30.55 4.56 -8.82
C THR A 418 -29.89 4.97 -7.51
N SER A 419 -29.38 6.21 -7.39
CA SER A 419 -28.53 6.65 -6.26
C SER A 419 -27.32 5.74 -5.99
N LEU A 420 -26.91 4.96 -7.00
CA LEU A 420 -25.73 4.11 -6.96
C LEU A 420 -24.57 4.80 -7.69
N CYS A 421 -23.42 4.72 -7.07
CA CYS A 421 -22.15 5.22 -7.59
C CYS A 421 -21.28 4.04 -7.96
N PHE A 422 -20.49 4.24 -9.00
CA PHE A 422 -19.62 3.25 -9.57
C PHE A 422 -18.23 3.85 -9.80
N GLU A 423 -17.22 3.08 -9.50
CA GLU A 423 -15.81 3.46 -9.61
C GLU A 423 -15.03 2.36 -10.33
N GLU A 424 -14.27 2.77 -11.33
CA GLU A 424 -13.42 1.89 -12.12
C GLU A 424 -11.97 2.35 -12.03
N LEU A 425 -11.08 1.45 -11.67
CA LEU A 425 -9.64 1.71 -11.81
C LEU A 425 -9.25 1.47 -13.27
N LYS A 426 -8.84 2.51 -14.00
CA LYS A 426 -8.37 2.38 -15.38
C LYS A 426 -6.87 2.52 -15.44
N PHE A 427 -6.23 1.65 -16.21
CA PHE A 427 -4.81 1.78 -16.53
C PHE A 427 -4.64 2.11 -18.01
N PRO A 428 -3.96 3.22 -18.38
CA PRO A 428 -3.95 3.74 -19.75
C PRO A 428 -3.49 2.75 -20.81
N HIS A 429 -2.53 1.89 -20.47
CA HIS A 429 -1.90 0.98 -21.43
C HIS A 429 -2.67 -0.33 -21.63
N LEU A 430 -3.58 -0.69 -20.71
CA LEU A 430 -4.29 -1.97 -20.79
C LEU A 430 -5.61 -1.88 -21.53
N ASN A 431 -6.10 -0.68 -21.84
CA ASN A 431 -7.39 -0.44 -22.50
C ASN A 431 -8.59 -1.16 -21.84
N GLN A 432 -8.44 -1.59 -20.58
CA GLN A 432 -9.46 -2.22 -19.74
C GLN A 432 -9.38 -1.63 -18.32
N SER A 433 -10.49 -1.72 -17.58
CA SER A 433 -10.48 -1.46 -16.14
C SER A 433 -9.71 -2.60 -15.42
N LEU A 434 -9.34 -2.41 -14.16
CA LEU A 434 -8.63 -3.44 -13.36
C LEU A 434 -9.48 -3.90 -12.18
N SER A 435 -10.25 -2.97 -11.63
CA SER A 435 -11.13 -3.21 -10.50
C SER A 435 -12.41 -2.42 -10.65
N LEU A 436 -13.47 -2.96 -10.06
CA LEU A 436 -14.77 -2.33 -9.97
C LEU A 436 -15.14 -2.12 -8.51
N TYR A 437 -15.71 -0.97 -8.20
CA TYR A 437 -16.25 -0.68 -6.89
C TYR A 437 -17.63 -0.03 -7.04
N LYS A 438 -18.62 -0.55 -6.32
CA LYS A 438 -20.00 -0.05 -6.33
C LYS A 438 -20.42 0.32 -4.91
N TYR A 439 -21.16 1.42 -4.78
CA TYR A 439 -21.65 1.89 -3.50
C TYR A 439 -22.93 2.72 -3.61
N ARG A 440 -23.65 2.84 -2.50
CA ARG A 440 -24.78 3.77 -2.39
C ARG A 440 -24.23 5.19 -2.22
N CYS A 441 -24.49 6.07 -3.18
CA CYS A 441 -24.17 7.49 -3.02
C CYS A 441 -25.12 8.07 -1.98
N GLU A 442 -24.61 8.77 -0.97
CA GLU A 442 -25.48 9.58 -0.12
C GLU A 442 -25.76 10.94 -0.80
N GLU A 443 -26.98 11.44 -0.70
CA GLU A 443 -27.29 12.79 -1.15
C GLU A 443 -26.44 13.82 -0.37
N GLY A 444 -25.70 14.66 -1.08
CA GLY A 444 -24.85 15.71 -0.49
C GLY A 444 -23.38 15.32 -0.26
N LEU A 445 -23.01 14.04 -0.38
CA LEU A 445 -21.61 13.60 -0.34
C LEU A 445 -20.90 14.00 -1.66
N GLN A 446 -19.81 14.76 -1.55
CA GLN A 446 -19.11 15.31 -2.72
C GLN A 446 -18.55 14.21 -3.63
N ARG A 447 -18.59 14.46 -4.94
CA ARG A 447 -18.07 13.56 -6.00
C ARG A 447 -16.67 13.06 -5.65
N THR A 448 -16.43 11.77 -5.83
CA THR A 448 -15.10 11.15 -5.72
C THR A 448 -14.27 11.47 -6.96
N LEU A 449 -13.80 12.73 -7.06
CA LEU A 449 -12.89 13.26 -8.07
C LEU A 449 -13.34 13.29 -9.53
#